data_AF-A0A166B9A2-F1
#
_entry.id   AF-A0A166B9A2-F1
#
_cell.length_a   1.000
_cell.length_b   1.000
_cell.length_c   1.000
_cell.angle_alpha   90.00
_cell.angle_beta   90.00
_cell.angle_gamma   90.00
#
_symmetry.space_group_name_H-M   'P 1'
#
loop_
_entity.id
_entity.type
_entity.pdbx_description
1 polymer ?
#
loop_
_entity_poly.entity_id
_entity_poly.type
_entity_poly.pdbx_seq_one_letter_code
_entity_poly.pdbx_strand_id
1 'polypeptide(L)'
;MESYKSELEHRCTRWRRIAVNTPSLWTTICLPSNPKFFRLFRDRSEGLPLTIYLSSCELSSKQTVEDDIGDPLRQLLPRIARLHVDWHDPDLQAFFSRHIGGTELPSLVSLDVKDFESSHMPYTFNAPLLRRFRFFGPSDNAFLVPFGDLVEFNIHSFRLEPGEILDILSLLPRVKFCDIGNTDPSEVPTQDFGDRAVALHNLQTLSIGTLTIPDIACVVKHLHIPSSATMSLSVEEEESAESGIETLVGPLLEETHELLISDRESIRMPDTIFTLKSKKRAKVLITHSLLREHTPKLPSLAKLAVYGTSLNTLTLHLPILPDTTSLVTALSSWTLISQICVSTEERQFDKLLIALETPGTLCPKLHTLNCTGTRFSSTRMKYFLQSRKDNRVPLQELKFTKGFAEPNAASFSSLVPTLIEYDPALSKCGFTHPSIRGCRCNLGT
;
A
#
# COMPACT_ATOMS: atom_id res chain seq x y z
N MET A 1 -17.89 55.63 13.99
CA MET A 1 -18.52 54.30 13.92
C MET A 1 -19.34 54.10 12.63
N GLU A 2 -19.96 55.14 12.07
CA GLU A 2 -20.73 55.05 10.81
C GLU A 2 -19.88 54.81 9.55
N SER A 3 -18.65 55.36 9.48
CA SER A 3 -17.75 55.13 8.33
C SER A 3 -17.28 53.67 8.18
N TYR A 4 -17.22 52.90 9.27
CA TYR A 4 -16.88 51.47 9.21
C TYR A 4 -18.05 50.61 8.72
N LYS A 5 -19.30 51.09 8.88
CA LYS A 5 -20.51 50.36 8.49
C LYS A 5 -20.70 50.38 6.97
N SER A 6 -20.43 51.51 6.29
CA SER A 6 -20.55 51.60 4.83
C SER A 6 -19.47 50.81 4.09
N GLU A 7 -18.25 50.72 4.63
CA GLU A 7 -17.19 49.89 4.04
C GLU A 7 -17.48 48.39 4.17
N LEU A 8 -18.05 47.96 5.29
CA LEU A 8 -18.48 46.57 5.49
C LEU A 8 -19.67 46.22 4.57
N GLU A 9 -20.65 47.11 4.42
CA GLU A 9 -21.79 46.92 3.51
C GLU A 9 -21.36 46.85 2.03
N HIS A 10 -20.37 47.67 1.62
CA HIS A 10 -19.84 47.65 0.26
C HIS A 10 -19.03 46.38 -0.04
N ARG A 11 -18.20 45.91 0.91
CA ARG A 11 -17.47 44.63 0.76
C ARG A 11 -18.42 43.45 0.64
N CYS A 12 -19.49 43.41 1.45
CA CYS A 12 -20.51 42.36 1.39
C CYS A 12 -21.26 42.33 0.06
N THR A 13 -21.54 43.49 -0.54
CA THR A 13 -22.25 43.57 -1.83
C THR A 13 -21.41 43.03 -2.99
N ARG A 14 -20.11 43.36 -3.02
CA ARG A 14 -19.18 42.82 -4.03
C ARG A 14 -19.07 41.30 -3.95
N TRP A 15 -18.82 40.76 -2.75
CA TRP A 15 -18.72 39.31 -2.55
C TRP A 15 -20.02 38.59 -2.85
N ARG A 16 -21.17 39.17 -2.47
CA ARG A 16 -22.48 38.63 -2.86
C ARG A 16 -22.65 38.59 -4.37
N ARG A 17 -22.30 39.65 -5.10
CA ARG A 17 -22.38 39.67 -6.57
C ARG A 17 -21.50 38.59 -7.18
N ILE A 18 -20.26 38.46 -6.71
CA ILE A 18 -19.34 37.40 -7.15
C ILE A 18 -19.97 36.02 -6.87
N ALA A 19 -20.43 35.78 -5.64
CA ALA A 19 -21.04 34.51 -5.27
C ALA A 19 -22.25 34.18 -6.15
N VAL A 20 -23.16 35.14 -6.39
CA VAL A 20 -24.37 34.94 -7.21
C VAL A 20 -24.04 34.68 -8.67
N ASN A 21 -23.04 35.38 -9.23
CA ASN A 21 -22.74 35.36 -10.66
C ASN A 21 -21.60 34.39 -11.06
N THR A 22 -21.16 33.52 -10.15
CA THR A 22 -20.10 32.55 -10.42
C THR A 22 -20.70 31.14 -10.31
N PRO A 23 -21.22 30.55 -11.41
CA PRO A 23 -21.91 29.25 -11.37
C PRO A 23 -21.08 28.11 -10.78
N SER A 24 -19.76 28.13 -10.96
CA SER A 24 -18.84 27.13 -10.42
C SER A 24 -18.81 27.08 -8.89
N LEU A 25 -19.31 28.10 -8.18
CA LEU A 25 -19.46 28.06 -6.72
C LEU A 25 -20.68 27.27 -6.25
N TRP A 26 -21.57 26.87 -7.16
CA TRP A 26 -22.84 26.21 -6.86
C TRP A 26 -22.91 24.77 -7.38
N THR A 27 -21.81 24.21 -7.88
CA THR A 27 -21.76 22.88 -8.50
C THR A 27 -21.74 21.72 -7.51
N THR A 28 -21.60 22.00 -6.21
CA THR A 28 -21.59 20.97 -5.16
C THR A 28 -22.91 21.00 -4.41
N ILE A 29 -23.66 19.89 -4.46
CA ILE A 29 -24.97 19.76 -3.83
C ILE A 29 -24.95 18.53 -2.93
N CYS A 30 -25.34 18.70 -1.67
CA CYS A 30 -25.60 17.59 -0.75
C CYS A 30 -27.10 17.25 -0.78
N LEU A 31 -27.46 15.98 -0.64
CA LEU A 31 -28.82 15.48 -0.48
C LEU A 31 -28.87 14.52 0.72
N PRO A 32 -29.88 14.63 1.60
CA PRO A 32 -31.00 15.56 1.55
C PRO A 32 -30.58 17.03 1.75
N SER A 33 -31.38 17.97 1.24
CA SER A 33 -31.12 19.41 1.42
C SER A 33 -32.42 20.20 1.57
N ASN A 34 -32.35 21.35 2.22
CA ASN A 34 -33.47 22.26 2.26
C ASN A 34 -33.94 22.59 0.83
N PRO A 35 -35.22 22.43 0.48
CA PRO A 35 -35.70 22.61 -0.89
C PRO A 35 -35.39 23.98 -1.50
N LYS A 36 -35.29 25.04 -0.68
CA LYS A 36 -34.92 26.38 -1.14
C LYS A 36 -33.44 26.44 -1.53
N PHE A 37 -32.56 25.80 -0.76
CA PHE A 37 -31.14 25.71 -1.08
C PHE A 37 -30.91 24.78 -2.28
N PHE A 38 -31.56 23.62 -2.34
CA PHE A 38 -31.48 22.74 -3.50
C PHE A 38 -31.80 23.49 -4.80
N ARG A 39 -32.95 24.19 -4.86
CA ARG A 39 -33.33 25.00 -6.03
C ARG A 39 -32.29 26.08 -6.33
N LEU A 40 -31.83 26.79 -5.30
CA LEU A 40 -30.81 27.83 -5.46
C LEU A 40 -29.53 27.30 -6.11
N PHE A 41 -29.00 26.16 -5.64
CA PHE A 41 -27.78 25.56 -6.17
C PHE A 41 -28.00 24.98 -7.57
N ARG A 42 -29.11 24.25 -7.77
CA ARG A 42 -29.48 23.71 -9.08
C ARG A 42 -29.59 24.80 -10.14
N ASP A 43 -30.25 25.91 -9.82
CA ASP A 43 -30.51 27.00 -10.76
C ASP A 43 -29.25 27.83 -11.01
N ARG A 44 -28.44 28.11 -9.97
CA ARG A 44 -27.21 28.91 -10.11
C ARG A 44 -26.02 28.17 -10.68
N SER A 45 -26.00 26.84 -10.63
CA SER A 45 -24.96 26.04 -11.29
C SER A 45 -25.12 25.97 -12.81
N GLU A 46 -26.25 26.48 -13.33
CA GLU A 46 -26.55 26.57 -14.77
C GLU A 46 -26.43 25.22 -15.49
N GLY A 47 -25.57 25.11 -16.51
CA GLY A 47 -25.30 23.87 -17.24
C GLY A 47 -24.03 23.15 -16.79
N LEU A 48 -23.36 23.62 -15.73
CA LEU A 48 -22.07 23.07 -15.34
C LEU A 48 -22.20 21.66 -14.76
N PRO A 49 -21.17 20.81 -14.92
CA PRO A 49 -21.12 19.49 -14.30
C PRO A 49 -21.17 19.58 -12.76
N LEU A 50 -21.91 18.67 -12.15
CA LEU A 50 -22.23 18.67 -10.72
C LEU A 50 -21.44 17.62 -9.95
N THR A 51 -21.13 17.95 -8.69
CA THR A 51 -20.66 17.03 -7.65
C THR A 51 -21.77 16.85 -6.63
N ILE A 52 -22.29 15.64 -6.51
CA ILE A 52 -23.42 15.30 -5.64
C ILE A 52 -22.94 14.43 -4.49
N TYR A 53 -23.35 14.79 -3.27
CA TYR A 53 -23.16 13.98 -2.07
C TYR A 53 -24.53 13.48 -1.61
N LEU A 54 -24.72 12.17 -1.54
CA LEU A 54 -25.93 11.53 -1.00
C LEU A 54 -25.59 10.94 0.36
N SER A 55 -26.42 11.21 1.37
CA SER A 55 -26.31 10.60 2.68
C SER A 55 -27.68 10.20 3.21
N SER A 56 -27.92 8.91 3.44
CA SER A 56 -29.18 8.48 4.08
C SER A 56 -29.19 8.73 5.59
N CYS A 57 -28.01 8.88 6.21
CA CYS A 57 -27.86 9.19 7.64
C CYS A 57 -28.37 10.58 8.03
N GLU A 58 -28.45 11.52 7.08
CA GLU A 58 -28.88 12.89 7.33
C GLU A 58 -30.40 13.06 7.27
N LEU A 59 -31.16 12.00 6.97
CA LEU A 59 -32.61 12.03 6.96
C LEU A 59 -33.17 12.11 8.38
N SER A 60 -34.02 13.11 8.62
CA SER A 60 -34.82 13.16 9.85
C SER A 60 -36.02 12.21 9.76
N SER A 61 -36.64 11.87 10.89
CA SER A 61 -37.82 11.00 10.97
C SER A 61 -39.06 11.48 10.22
N LYS A 62 -39.06 12.72 9.72
CA LYS A 62 -40.14 13.32 8.92
C LYS A 62 -39.86 13.31 7.42
N GLN A 63 -38.63 13.00 7.04
CA GLN A 63 -38.17 13.00 5.65
C GLN A 63 -38.27 11.60 5.08
N THR A 64 -38.51 11.54 3.78
CA THR A 64 -38.55 10.27 3.05
C THR A 64 -37.39 10.24 2.07
N VAL A 65 -36.84 9.05 1.84
CA VAL A 65 -35.75 8.86 0.87
C VAL A 65 -36.20 9.30 -0.52
N GLU A 66 -37.45 8.99 -0.87
CA GLU A 66 -38.03 9.36 -2.15
C GLU A 66 -38.11 10.88 -2.36
N ASP A 67 -38.72 11.61 -1.42
CA ASP A 67 -39.03 13.03 -1.62
C ASP A 67 -37.80 13.91 -1.40
N ASP A 68 -36.93 13.56 -0.44
CA ASP A 68 -35.82 14.39 -0.01
C ASP A 68 -34.49 14.08 -0.72
N ILE A 69 -34.34 12.88 -1.30
CA ILE A 69 -33.12 12.47 -2.03
C ILE A 69 -33.45 12.08 -3.47
N GLY A 70 -34.37 11.15 -3.66
CA GLY A 70 -34.65 10.53 -4.96
C GLY A 70 -35.19 11.52 -6.01
N ASP A 71 -36.17 12.33 -5.65
CA ASP A 71 -36.79 13.34 -6.51
C ASP A 71 -35.82 14.48 -6.89
N PRO A 72 -35.07 15.06 -5.93
CA PRO A 72 -33.97 15.97 -6.23
C PRO A 72 -32.90 15.34 -7.14
N LEU A 73 -32.46 14.11 -6.86
CA LEU A 73 -31.42 13.42 -7.63
C LEU A 73 -31.83 13.25 -9.10
N ARG A 74 -33.07 12.83 -9.36
CA ARG A 74 -33.63 12.68 -10.72
C ARG A 74 -33.52 13.94 -11.56
N GLN A 75 -33.66 15.11 -10.95
CA GLN A 75 -33.56 16.39 -11.65
C GLN A 75 -32.13 16.76 -12.06
N LEU A 76 -31.12 16.09 -11.48
CA LEU A 76 -29.71 16.41 -11.69
C LEU A 76 -28.99 15.41 -12.60
N LEU A 77 -29.53 14.20 -12.82
CA LEU A 77 -28.85 13.06 -13.46
C LEU A 77 -27.97 13.39 -14.67
N PRO A 78 -28.45 14.14 -15.70
CA PRO A 78 -27.65 14.36 -16.91
C PRO A 78 -26.36 15.16 -16.66
N ARG A 79 -26.30 15.91 -15.56
CA ARG A 79 -25.21 16.82 -15.19
C ARG A 79 -24.30 16.25 -14.12
N ILE A 80 -24.63 15.13 -13.49
CA ILE A 80 -23.83 14.55 -12.41
C ILE A 80 -22.52 14.06 -13.00
N ALA A 81 -21.41 14.73 -12.66
CA ALA A 81 -20.07 14.31 -13.04
C ALA A 81 -19.35 13.55 -11.94
N ARG A 82 -19.71 13.81 -10.69
CA ARG A 82 -19.18 13.11 -9.52
C ARG A 82 -20.33 12.79 -8.58
N LEU A 83 -20.43 11.53 -8.18
CA LEU A 83 -21.44 11.07 -7.25
C LEU A 83 -20.74 10.39 -6.06
N HIS A 84 -20.96 10.94 -4.87
CA HIS A 84 -20.54 10.36 -3.60
C HIS A 84 -21.79 9.89 -2.87
N VAL A 85 -21.77 8.66 -2.36
CA VAL A 85 -22.92 8.02 -1.72
C VAL A 85 -22.46 7.41 -0.41
N ASP A 86 -23.08 7.83 0.68
CA ASP A 86 -22.89 7.27 2.03
C ASP A 86 -24.24 6.74 2.51
N TRP A 87 -24.38 5.42 2.57
CA TRP A 87 -25.70 4.79 2.58
C TRP A 87 -25.81 3.68 3.62
N HIS A 88 -26.86 3.76 4.44
CA HIS A 88 -27.05 2.88 5.59
C HIS A 88 -28.40 2.15 5.64
N ASP A 89 -29.50 2.77 5.19
CA ASP A 89 -30.88 2.25 5.18
C ASP A 89 -31.70 3.27 4.38
N PRO A 90 -32.65 2.88 3.52
CA PRO A 90 -33.06 1.52 3.11
C PRO A 90 -32.15 0.93 2.04
N ASP A 91 -32.48 -0.22 1.45
CA ASP A 91 -31.70 -0.86 0.38
C ASP A 91 -31.24 0.13 -0.72
N LEU A 92 -29.91 0.34 -0.83
CA LEU A 92 -29.27 1.22 -1.81
C LEU A 92 -29.61 0.83 -3.25
N GLN A 93 -29.68 -0.47 -3.49
CA GLN A 93 -29.90 -1.00 -4.83
C GLN A 93 -31.33 -0.73 -5.28
N ALA A 94 -32.31 -0.93 -4.40
CA ALA A 94 -33.69 -0.54 -4.64
C ALA A 94 -33.81 0.97 -4.91
N PHE A 95 -33.07 1.79 -4.15
CA PHE A 95 -33.01 3.23 -4.36
C PHE A 95 -32.46 3.59 -5.75
N PHE A 96 -31.29 3.07 -6.15
CA PHE A 96 -30.72 3.34 -7.47
C PHE A 96 -31.61 2.82 -8.60
N SER A 97 -32.18 1.62 -8.46
CA SER A 97 -33.10 1.06 -9.45
C SER A 97 -34.32 1.94 -9.67
N ARG A 98 -34.85 2.52 -8.58
CA ARG A 98 -36.04 3.38 -8.63
C ARG A 98 -35.75 4.79 -9.16
N HIS A 99 -34.64 5.39 -8.76
CA HIS A 99 -34.38 6.82 -9.01
C HIS A 99 -33.40 7.10 -10.14
N ILE A 100 -32.53 6.14 -10.47
CA ILE A 100 -31.59 6.26 -11.58
C ILE A 100 -32.05 5.31 -12.69
N GLY A 101 -32.31 4.04 -12.35
CA GLY A 101 -32.78 3.03 -13.28
C GLY A 101 -31.91 2.90 -14.53
N GLY A 102 -32.51 2.57 -15.67
CA GLY A 102 -31.82 2.50 -16.96
C GLY A 102 -31.39 3.85 -17.55
N THR A 103 -31.43 4.95 -16.77
CA THR A 103 -31.06 6.27 -17.25
C THR A 103 -29.55 6.34 -17.48
N GLU A 104 -29.15 6.81 -18.66
CA GLU A 104 -27.75 7.10 -18.94
C GLU A 104 -27.27 8.29 -18.10
N LEU A 105 -26.08 8.15 -17.52
CA LEU A 105 -25.37 9.20 -16.79
C LEU A 105 -24.21 9.70 -17.67
N PRO A 106 -24.49 10.51 -18.71
CA PRO A 106 -23.53 10.83 -19.76
C PRO A 106 -22.35 11.66 -19.24
N SER A 107 -22.52 12.36 -18.12
CA SER A 107 -21.48 13.21 -17.53
C SER A 107 -20.69 12.51 -16.42
N LEU A 108 -21.10 11.33 -15.94
CA LEU A 108 -20.53 10.74 -14.73
C LEU A 108 -19.13 10.20 -14.99
N VAL A 109 -18.13 10.84 -14.39
CA VAL A 109 -16.71 10.47 -14.50
C VAL A 109 -16.18 9.78 -13.25
N SER A 110 -16.81 10.03 -12.09
CA SER A 110 -16.38 9.49 -10.79
C SER A 110 -17.58 9.05 -9.95
N LEU A 111 -17.53 7.82 -9.44
CA LEU A 111 -18.51 7.25 -8.52
C LEU A 111 -17.79 6.74 -7.27
N ASP A 112 -18.29 7.13 -6.10
CA ASP A 112 -17.76 6.75 -4.79
C ASP A 112 -18.95 6.32 -3.92
N VAL A 113 -18.98 5.07 -3.52
CA VAL A 113 -20.11 4.45 -2.83
C VAL A 113 -19.62 3.79 -1.55
N LYS A 114 -20.26 4.15 -0.44
CA LYS A 114 -20.16 3.44 0.84
C LYS A 114 -21.53 2.87 1.15
N ASP A 115 -21.59 1.56 1.23
CA ASP A 115 -22.81 0.80 1.47
C ASP A 115 -22.54 -0.17 2.62
N PHE A 116 -23.35 -0.06 3.68
CA PHE A 116 -23.17 -0.87 4.87
C PHE A 116 -24.20 -2.02 4.96
N GLU A 117 -25.12 -2.14 4.00
CA GLU A 117 -26.14 -3.19 3.97
C GLU A 117 -25.84 -4.26 2.92
N SER A 118 -26.18 -5.52 3.23
CA SER A 118 -26.16 -6.60 2.25
C SER A 118 -27.41 -6.47 1.35
N SER A 119 -27.20 -6.19 0.07
CA SER A 119 -28.27 -6.31 -0.94
C SER A 119 -28.10 -7.62 -1.70
N HIS A 120 -29.18 -8.15 -2.26
CA HIS A 120 -29.17 -9.49 -2.87
C HIS A 120 -29.26 -9.48 -4.40
N MET A 121 -29.31 -8.32 -5.06
CA MET A 121 -29.50 -8.28 -6.51
C MET A 121 -28.41 -7.43 -7.18
N PRO A 122 -27.96 -7.82 -8.39
CA PRO A 122 -27.02 -7.00 -9.15
C PRO A 122 -27.77 -5.82 -9.80
N TYR A 123 -27.21 -4.62 -9.72
CA TYR A 123 -27.65 -3.45 -10.47
C TYR A 123 -26.49 -2.90 -11.27
N THR A 124 -26.73 -2.28 -12.44
CA THR A 124 -25.66 -1.70 -13.28
C THR A 124 -25.99 -0.28 -13.69
N PHE A 125 -25.06 0.65 -13.50
CA PHE A 125 -25.10 2.02 -13.99
C PHE A 125 -24.74 2.08 -15.47
N ASN A 126 -25.56 2.78 -16.25
CA ASN A 126 -25.19 3.18 -17.61
C ASN A 126 -24.39 4.50 -17.55
N ALA A 127 -23.08 4.41 -17.30
CA ALA A 127 -22.19 5.56 -17.17
C ALA A 127 -20.99 5.43 -18.13
N PRO A 128 -21.15 5.75 -19.42
CA PRO A 128 -20.14 5.47 -20.45
C PRO A 128 -18.85 6.29 -20.31
N LEU A 129 -18.87 7.39 -19.55
CA LEU A 129 -17.68 8.22 -19.28
C LEU A 129 -17.04 7.93 -17.93
N LEU A 130 -17.48 6.89 -17.22
CA LEU A 130 -16.97 6.58 -15.90
C LEU A 130 -15.50 6.15 -15.98
N ARG A 131 -14.65 6.84 -15.22
CA ARG A 131 -13.19 6.57 -15.18
C ARG A 131 -12.68 6.23 -13.80
N ARG A 132 -13.41 6.61 -12.75
CA ARG A 132 -13.04 6.31 -11.36
C ARG A 132 -14.22 5.68 -10.65
N PHE A 133 -13.96 4.54 -10.02
CA PHE A 133 -14.93 3.87 -9.18
C PHE A 133 -14.29 3.56 -7.83
N ARG A 134 -14.97 3.94 -6.75
CA ARG A 134 -14.61 3.60 -5.39
C ARG A 134 -15.81 2.97 -4.70
N PHE A 135 -15.60 1.84 -4.07
CA PHE A 135 -16.64 1.12 -3.36
C PHE A 135 -16.13 0.67 -1.99
N PHE A 136 -16.96 0.84 -0.96
CA PHE A 136 -16.75 0.30 0.38
C PHE A 136 -18.05 -0.36 0.83
N GLY A 137 -18.02 -1.66 1.15
CA GLY A 137 -19.23 -2.40 1.53
C GLY A 137 -19.17 -3.89 1.23
N PRO A 138 -20.29 -4.62 1.22
CA PRO A 138 -20.34 -6.03 0.82
C PRO A 138 -19.99 -6.26 -0.67
N SER A 139 -19.29 -7.36 -0.99
CA SER A 139 -18.86 -7.70 -2.36
C SER A 139 -20.00 -7.88 -3.36
N ASP A 140 -21.15 -8.38 -2.88
CA ASP A 140 -22.37 -8.58 -3.70
C ASP A 140 -22.79 -7.29 -4.43
N ASN A 141 -22.47 -6.13 -3.84
CA ASN A 141 -22.84 -4.81 -4.34
C ASN A 141 -21.71 -4.15 -5.16
N ALA A 142 -20.57 -4.80 -5.36
CA ALA A 142 -19.43 -4.20 -6.06
C ALA A 142 -19.64 -4.09 -7.59
N PHE A 143 -20.58 -4.86 -8.15
CA PHE A 143 -20.79 -4.99 -9.60
C PHE A 143 -21.71 -3.91 -10.19
N LEU A 144 -21.64 -2.69 -9.63
CA LEU A 144 -22.54 -1.60 -10.01
C LEU A 144 -22.24 -0.99 -11.38
N VAL A 145 -21.11 -1.27 -12.04
CA VAL A 145 -20.68 -0.51 -13.23
C VAL A 145 -20.02 -1.39 -14.30
N PRO A 146 -20.19 -1.06 -15.59
CA PRO A 146 -19.32 -1.57 -16.64
C PRO A 146 -17.87 -1.08 -16.38
N PHE A 147 -16.95 -2.02 -16.23
CA PHE A 147 -15.56 -1.75 -15.85
C PHE A 147 -14.63 -1.40 -17.03
N GLY A 148 -15.14 -1.44 -18.27
CA GLY A 148 -14.34 -1.40 -19.50
C GLY A 148 -13.46 -0.15 -19.68
N ASP A 149 -13.91 1.00 -19.19
CA ASP A 149 -13.23 2.31 -19.35
C ASP A 149 -12.62 2.86 -18.06
N LEU A 150 -12.65 2.09 -16.97
CA LEU A 150 -12.07 2.52 -15.71
C LEU A 150 -10.55 2.68 -15.80
N VAL A 151 -10.08 3.79 -15.24
CA VAL A 151 -8.67 4.13 -15.09
C VAL A 151 -8.22 3.93 -13.64
N GLU A 152 -9.11 4.24 -12.68
CA GLU A 152 -8.91 4.09 -11.25
C GLU A 152 -10.04 3.24 -10.67
N PHE A 153 -9.68 2.15 -10.02
CA PHE A 153 -10.60 1.24 -9.37
C PHE A 153 -10.16 1.02 -7.93
N ASN A 154 -11.07 1.25 -7.00
CA ASN A 154 -10.86 1.02 -5.59
C ASN A 154 -12.07 0.25 -5.03
N ILE A 155 -11.83 -0.89 -4.40
CA ILE A 155 -12.85 -1.66 -3.71
C ILE A 155 -12.32 -2.03 -2.34
N HIS A 156 -13.10 -1.79 -1.30
CA HIS A 156 -12.85 -2.23 0.05
C HIS A 156 -14.06 -3.07 0.47
N SER A 157 -13.96 -4.37 0.24
CA SER A 157 -15.04 -5.30 0.55
C SER A 157 -14.89 -5.85 1.95
N PHE A 158 -16.01 -6.24 2.55
CA PHE A 158 -15.96 -7.02 3.80
C PHE A 158 -15.30 -8.36 3.60
N ARG A 159 -15.66 -9.08 2.53
CA ARG A 159 -15.10 -10.37 2.18
C ARG A 159 -14.90 -10.45 0.68
N LEU A 160 -13.72 -10.90 0.26
CA LEU A 160 -13.42 -11.23 -1.13
C LEU A 160 -12.62 -12.53 -1.17
N GLU A 161 -13.10 -13.50 -1.93
CA GLU A 161 -12.35 -14.71 -2.24
C GLU A 161 -11.37 -14.45 -3.40
N PRO A 162 -10.25 -15.20 -3.48
CA PRO A 162 -9.29 -15.07 -4.58
C PRO A 162 -9.92 -15.16 -5.97
N GLY A 163 -10.93 -16.01 -6.14
CA GLY A 163 -11.65 -16.17 -7.40
C GLY A 163 -12.40 -14.91 -7.80
N GLU A 164 -13.10 -14.29 -6.85
CA GLU A 164 -13.83 -13.05 -7.05
C GLU A 164 -12.87 -11.89 -7.38
N ILE A 165 -11.70 -11.85 -6.73
CA ILE A 165 -10.66 -10.87 -7.05
C ILE A 165 -10.19 -11.04 -8.50
N LEU A 166 -9.95 -12.27 -8.95
CA LEU A 166 -9.57 -12.56 -10.33
C LEU A 166 -10.70 -12.25 -11.33
N ASP A 167 -11.96 -12.49 -10.95
CA ASP A 167 -13.14 -12.10 -11.73
C ASP A 167 -13.19 -10.58 -11.91
N ILE A 168 -13.11 -9.81 -10.83
CA ILE A 168 -13.11 -8.34 -10.85
C ILE A 168 -11.95 -7.82 -11.71
N LEU A 169 -10.72 -8.31 -11.49
CA LEU A 169 -9.54 -7.87 -12.25
C LEU A 169 -9.67 -8.20 -13.74
N SER A 170 -10.31 -9.30 -14.12
CA SER A 170 -10.54 -9.65 -15.53
C SER A 170 -11.46 -8.66 -16.26
N LEU A 171 -12.30 -7.93 -15.52
CA LEU A 171 -13.20 -6.92 -16.07
C LEU A 171 -12.54 -5.54 -16.23
N LEU A 172 -11.27 -5.38 -15.83
CA LEU A 172 -10.57 -4.09 -15.74
C LEU A 172 -9.43 -3.94 -16.79
N PRO A 173 -9.68 -4.06 -18.10
CA PRO A 173 -8.61 -4.09 -19.11
C PRO A 173 -7.85 -2.76 -19.27
N ARG A 174 -8.45 -1.63 -18.86
CA ARG A 174 -7.88 -0.27 -19.01
C ARG A 174 -7.38 0.34 -17.69
N VAL A 175 -7.49 -0.38 -16.59
CA VAL A 175 -7.14 0.15 -15.27
C VAL A 175 -5.64 0.46 -15.18
N LYS A 176 -5.32 1.61 -14.59
CA LYS A 176 -3.94 2.03 -14.28
C LYS A 176 -3.66 1.93 -12.79
N PHE A 177 -4.66 2.26 -11.96
CA PHE A 177 -4.55 2.24 -10.51
C PHE A 177 -5.66 1.36 -9.96
N CYS A 178 -5.28 0.24 -9.34
CA CYS A 178 -6.19 -0.72 -8.77
C CYS A 178 -5.85 -0.93 -7.29
N ASP A 179 -6.83 -0.78 -6.41
CA ASP A 179 -6.71 -0.99 -4.98
C ASP A 179 -7.87 -1.86 -4.49
N ILE A 180 -7.55 -3.02 -3.94
CA ILE A 180 -8.50 -4.03 -3.47
C ILE A 180 -8.19 -4.28 -2.00
N GLY A 181 -9.02 -3.76 -1.10
CA GLY A 181 -9.00 -4.10 0.32
C GLY A 181 -10.02 -5.19 0.63
N ASN A 182 -9.65 -6.10 1.49
CA ASN A 182 -10.53 -7.10 2.08
C ASN A 182 -10.46 -6.93 3.61
N THR A 183 -11.57 -6.80 4.33
CA THR A 183 -11.50 -6.57 5.79
C THR A 183 -11.65 -7.84 6.62
N ASP A 184 -12.18 -8.90 6.03
CA ASP A 184 -12.50 -10.18 6.68
C ASP A 184 -12.21 -11.32 5.68
N PRO A 185 -10.95 -11.75 5.57
CA PRO A 185 -10.56 -12.80 4.63
C PRO A 185 -11.25 -14.13 4.95
N SER A 186 -11.64 -14.85 3.90
CA SER A 186 -12.32 -16.14 4.02
C SER A 186 -11.38 -17.20 4.62
N GLU A 187 -11.82 -17.94 5.63
CA GLU A 187 -11.10 -19.13 6.12
C GLU A 187 -11.26 -20.36 5.20
N VAL A 188 -11.99 -20.21 4.09
CA VAL A 188 -12.28 -21.32 3.19
C VAL A 188 -11.02 -21.63 2.38
N PRO A 189 -10.59 -22.91 2.29
CA PRO A 189 -9.40 -23.28 1.53
C PRO A 189 -9.45 -22.79 0.09
N THR A 190 -8.33 -22.25 -0.38
CA THR A 190 -8.17 -21.73 -1.73
C THR A 190 -8.50 -22.82 -2.76
N GLN A 191 -9.44 -22.54 -3.66
CA GLN A 191 -9.72 -23.41 -4.80
C GLN A 191 -8.61 -23.27 -5.87
N ASP A 192 -8.33 -24.36 -6.58
CA ASP A 192 -7.45 -24.32 -7.74
C ASP A 192 -8.18 -23.71 -8.94
N PHE A 193 -7.70 -22.56 -9.42
CA PHE A 193 -8.24 -21.87 -10.60
C PHE A 193 -7.65 -22.37 -11.93
N GLY A 194 -6.83 -23.43 -11.91
CA GLY A 194 -6.24 -24.03 -13.10
C GLY A 194 -5.29 -23.09 -13.83
N ASP A 195 -5.39 -23.02 -15.17
CA ASP A 195 -4.53 -22.18 -16.02
C ASP A 195 -5.13 -20.78 -16.28
N ARG A 196 -6.03 -20.32 -15.42
CA ARG A 196 -6.71 -19.03 -15.59
C ARG A 196 -5.71 -17.87 -15.48
N ALA A 197 -5.45 -17.15 -16.58
CA ALA A 197 -4.58 -15.97 -16.56
C ALA A 197 -5.38 -14.66 -16.71
N VAL A 198 -5.11 -13.70 -15.84
CA VAL A 198 -5.69 -12.35 -15.88
C VAL A 198 -4.62 -11.35 -16.28
N ALA A 199 -4.78 -10.72 -17.45
CA ALA A 199 -3.81 -9.78 -18.00
C ALA A 199 -4.23 -8.32 -17.79
N LEU A 200 -3.36 -7.53 -17.16
CA LEU A 200 -3.63 -6.13 -16.79
C LEU A 200 -2.66 -5.18 -17.51
N HIS A 201 -2.72 -5.13 -18.84
CA HIS A 201 -1.68 -4.51 -19.69
C HIS A 201 -1.40 -3.02 -19.43
N ASN A 202 -2.36 -2.28 -18.87
CA ASN A 202 -2.24 -0.84 -18.62
C ASN A 202 -1.88 -0.48 -17.17
N LEU A 203 -1.72 -1.50 -16.31
CA LEU A 203 -1.55 -1.32 -14.88
C LEU A 203 -0.24 -0.58 -14.56
N GLN A 204 -0.34 0.41 -13.69
CA GLN A 204 0.79 1.15 -13.12
C GLN A 204 0.96 0.82 -11.64
N THR A 205 -0.15 0.70 -10.91
CA THR A 205 -0.14 0.36 -9.49
C THR A 205 -1.24 -0.64 -9.19
N LEU A 206 -0.87 -1.73 -8.54
CA LEU A 206 -1.78 -2.71 -7.94
C LEU A 206 -1.56 -2.75 -6.44
N SER A 207 -2.62 -2.61 -5.68
CA SER A 207 -2.65 -2.80 -4.23
C SER A 207 -3.71 -3.86 -3.91
N ILE A 208 -3.33 -4.92 -3.20
CA ILE A 208 -4.25 -5.94 -2.69
C ILE A 208 -3.96 -6.11 -1.20
N GLY A 209 -4.93 -5.78 -0.37
CA GLY A 209 -4.80 -5.75 1.08
C GLY A 209 -5.58 -6.86 1.78
N THR A 210 -4.95 -7.41 2.83
CA THR A 210 -5.54 -8.30 3.85
C THR A 210 -6.12 -9.59 3.23
N LEU A 211 -5.23 -10.41 2.69
CA LEU A 211 -5.50 -11.81 2.35
C LEU A 211 -4.59 -12.73 3.16
N THR A 212 -4.93 -14.01 3.18
CA THR A 212 -4.06 -15.05 3.72
C THR A 212 -2.89 -15.29 2.75
N ILE A 213 -1.79 -15.87 3.23
CA ILE A 213 -0.61 -16.15 2.40
C ILE A 213 -0.93 -17.06 1.20
N PRO A 214 -1.66 -18.18 1.35
CA PRO A 214 -2.05 -19.03 0.23
C PRO A 214 -2.90 -18.29 -0.80
N ASP A 215 -3.86 -17.47 -0.33
CA ASP A 215 -4.79 -16.74 -1.18
C ASP A 215 -4.09 -15.70 -2.05
N ILE A 216 -3.22 -14.88 -1.46
CA ILE A 216 -2.49 -13.88 -2.25
C ILE A 216 -1.50 -14.56 -3.21
N ALA A 217 -0.87 -15.68 -2.80
CA ALA A 217 0.04 -16.42 -3.67
C ALA A 217 -0.73 -16.97 -4.88
N CYS A 218 -1.95 -17.47 -4.64
CA CYS A 218 -2.85 -17.92 -5.68
C CYS A 218 -3.25 -16.77 -6.62
N VAL A 219 -3.65 -15.60 -6.10
CA VAL A 219 -3.96 -14.44 -6.95
C VAL A 219 -2.74 -14.06 -7.79
N VAL A 220 -1.58 -13.85 -7.17
CA VAL A 220 -0.34 -13.41 -7.86
C VAL A 220 0.09 -14.39 -8.95
N LYS A 221 -0.06 -15.71 -8.74
CA LYS A 221 0.24 -16.74 -9.75
C LYS A 221 -0.55 -16.55 -11.04
N HIS A 222 -1.80 -16.09 -10.94
CA HIS A 222 -2.71 -15.93 -12.07
C HIS A 222 -2.67 -14.52 -12.70
N LEU A 223 -1.85 -13.61 -12.16
CA LEU A 223 -1.74 -12.23 -12.68
C LEU A 223 -0.59 -12.05 -13.66
N HIS A 224 -0.93 -11.57 -14.85
CA HIS A 224 0.03 -11.04 -15.83
C HIS A 224 0.06 -9.51 -15.78
N ILE A 225 0.98 -8.98 -14.96
CA ILE A 225 1.19 -7.54 -14.81
C ILE A 225 2.36 -7.01 -15.65
N PRO A 226 2.29 -5.79 -16.18
CA PRO A 226 3.40 -5.13 -16.85
C PRO A 226 4.60 -5.04 -15.91
N SER A 227 5.80 -5.20 -16.47
CA SER A 227 7.01 -5.11 -15.67
C SER A 227 7.24 -3.70 -15.13
N SER A 228 6.65 -2.65 -15.71
CA SER A 228 6.68 -1.29 -15.16
C SER A 228 5.75 -1.08 -13.95
N ALA A 229 4.84 -2.02 -13.66
CA ALA A 229 3.82 -1.84 -12.64
C ALA A 229 4.37 -2.11 -11.23
N THR A 230 4.05 -1.22 -10.29
CA THR A 230 4.34 -1.43 -8.87
C THR A 230 3.23 -2.25 -8.23
N MET A 231 3.61 -3.18 -7.37
CA MET A 231 2.67 -4.05 -6.65
C MET A 231 2.83 -3.88 -5.15
N SER A 232 1.73 -3.75 -4.43
CA SER A 232 1.66 -3.72 -2.98
C SER A 232 0.70 -4.81 -2.52
N LEU A 233 1.19 -5.72 -1.69
CA LEU A 233 0.44 -6.85 -1.16
C LEU A 233 0.44 -6.74 0.36
N SER A 234 -0.69 -6.89 1.02
CA SER A 234 -0.75 -7.02 2.47
C SER A 234 -1.35 -8.37 2.83
N VAL A 235 -0.70 -9.10 3.72
CA VAL A 235 -1.10 -10.42 4.16
C VAL A 235 -1.15 -10.51 5.68
N GLU A 236 -2.09 -11.32 6.16
CA GLU A 236 -2.23 -11.65 7.58
C GLU A 236 -1.78 -13.10 7.82
N GLU A 237 -1.09 -13.32 8.93
CA GLU A 237 -0.65 -14.67 9.33
C GLU A 237 -1.84 -15.46 9.87
N GLU A 238 -2.07 -16.65 9.32
CA GLU A 238 -2.99 -17.63 9.89
C GLU A 238 -2.26 -18.45 10.97
N GLU A 239 -2.88 -18.61 12.15
CA GLU A 239 -2.31 -19.40 13.26
C GLU A 239 -2.01 -20.86 12.88
N SER A 240 -2.73 -21.41 11.90
CA SER A 240 -2.69 -22.83 11.55
C SER A 240 -1.94 -23.15 10.25
N ALA A 241 -1.48 -22.14 9.50
CA ALA A 241 -0.93 -22.39 8.17
C ALA A 241 0.44 -23.09 8.22
N GLU A 242 0.55 -24.21 7.51
CA GLU A 242 1.84 -24.88 7.26
C GLU A 242 2.76 -24.02 6.37
N SER A 243 2.18 -23.13 5.56
CA SER A 243 2.88 -22.24 4.64
C SER A 243 3.24 -20.91 5.31
N GLY A 244 4.53 -20.69 5.51
CA GLY A 244 5.04 -19.37 5.90
C GLY A 244 5.09 -18.39 4.73
N ILE A 245 5.35 -17.12 5.05
CA ILE A 245 5.49 -16.00 4.11
C ILE A 245 6.51 -16.27 3.00
N GLU A 246 7.45 -17.19 3.23
CA GLU A 246 8.46 -17.59 2.27
C GLU A 246 7.89 -18.26 1.02
N THR A 247 6.71 -18.87 1.12
CA THR A 247 5.99 -19.45 -0.03
C THR A 247 5.49 -18.38 -1.02
N LEU A 248 5.20 -17.18 -0.52
CA LEU A 248 4.82 -16.02 -1.33
C LEU A 248 6.04 -15.25 -1.84
N VAL A 249 6.99 -14.94 -0.95
CA VAL A 249 8.16 -14.11 -1.27
C VAL A 249 9.15 -14.89 -2.16
N GLY A 250 9.33 -16.18 -1.90
CA GLY A 250 10.33 -17.03 -2.56
C GLY A 250 10.29 -17.01 -4.09
N PRO A 251 9.16 -17.34 -4.73
CA PRO A 251 9.03 -17.30 -6.19
C PRO A 251 9.33 -15.93 -6.81
N LEU A 252 9.09 -14.83 -6.07
CA LEU A 252 9.36 -13.47 -6.53
C LEU A 252 10.86 -13.10 -6.45
N LEU A 253 11.69 -13.88 -5.74
CA LEU A 253 13.12 -13.63 -5.60
C LEU A 253 13.94 -13.98 -6.86
N GLU A 254 13.41 -14.80 -7.76
CA GLU A 254 14.13 -15.25 -8.96
C GLU A 254 14.55 -14.07 -9.83
N GLU A 255 13.66 -13.10 -10.03
CA GLU A 255 13.90 -11.91 -10.83
C GLU A 255 14.40 -10.69 -10.03
N THR A 256 14.61 -10.86 -8.72
CA THR A 256 14.92 -9.78 -7.79
C THR A 256 16.43 -9.61 -7.62
N HIS A 257 16.91 -8.37 -7.71
CA HIS A 257 18.32 -8.03 -7.49
C HIS A 257 18.55 -7.32 -6.15
N GLU A 258 17.53 -6.66 -5.59
CA GLU A 258 17.59 -6.03 -4.27
C GLU A 258 16.42 -6.52 -3.41
N LEU A 259 16.73 -7.07 -2.25
CA LEU A 259 15.77 -7.44 -1.20
C LEU A 259 16.02 -6.56 0.01
N LEU A 260 15.00 -5.83 0.42
CA LEU A 260 14.93 -5.09 1.67
C LEU A 260 13.89 -5.74 2.57
N ILE A 261 14.28 -6.11 3.78
CA ILE A 261 13.38 -6.59 4.83
C ILE A 261 13.42 -5.58 5.95
N SER A 262 12.27 -5.04 6.33
CA SER A 262 12.18 -4.04 7.39
C SER A 262 11.00 -4.30 8.30
N ASP A 263 11.16 -4.09 9.60
CA ASP A 263 10.03 -4.11 10.52
C ASP A 263 9.46 -2.70 10.68
N ARG A 264 8.13 -2.62 10.62
CA ARG A 264 7.36 -1.43 10.94
C ARG A 264 6.61 -1.69 12.23
N GLU A 265 7.07 -1.05 13.29
CA GLU A 265 6.31 -1.03 14.53
C GLU A 265 5.08 -0.14 14.39
N SER A 266 3.91 -0.76 14.32
CA SER A 266 2.64 -0.08 14.57
C SER A 266 2.17 -0.38 15.98
N ILE A 267 1.53 0.62 16.60
CA ILE A 267 0.91 0.51 17.94
C ILE A 267 -0.10 -0.65 17.96
N ARG A 268 -0.67 -0.99 16.81
CA ARG A 268 -1.69 -2.03 16.68
C ARG A 268 -1.11 -3.40 16.33
N MET A 269 -0.33 -3.53 15.27
CA MET A 269 0.22 -4.81 14.82
C MET A 269 1.67 -4.58 14.36
N PRO A 270 2.66 -5.37 14.77
CA PRO A 270 3.98 -5.32 14.14
C PRO A 270 3.86 -5.87 12.70
N ASP A 271 4.38 -5.11 11.73
CA ASP A 271 4.42 -5.54 10.34
C ASP A 271 5.87 -5.82 9.93
N THR A 272 6.13 -6.95 9.28
CA THR A 272 7.37 -7.16 8.52
C THR A 272 7.11 -6.84 7.06
N ILE A 273 7.91 -5.93 6.50
CA ILE A 273 7.77 -5.43 5.14
C ILE A 273 8.92 -5.97 4.28
N PHE A 274 8.58 -6.67 3.21
CA PHE A 274 9.50 -7.09 2.16
C PHE A 274 9.38 -6.14 0.98
N THR A 275 10.48 -5.52 0.60
CA THR A 275 10.61 -4.72 -0.62
C THR A 275 11.53 -5.43 -1.59
N LEU A 276 10.99 -5.85 -2.71
CA LEU A 276 11.72 -6.48 -3.79
C LEU A 276 11.86 -5.50 -4.95
N LYS A 277 13.08 -5.34 -5.46
CA LYS A 277 13.32 -4.58 -6.70
C LYS A 277 13.98 -5.47 -7.74
N SER A 278 13.48 -5.37 -8.97
CA SER A 278 14.05 -6.03 -10.14
C SER A 278 14.59 -4.97 -11.11
N LYS A 279 15.47 -5.40 -12.03
CA LYS A 279 15.85 -4.58 -13.19
C LYS A 279 14.79 -4.62 -14.28
N LYS A 280 14.03 -5.72 -14.34
CA LYS A 280 12.98 -5.96 -15.33
C LYS A 280 11.63 -5.49 -14.81
N ARG A 281 11.35 -5.77 -13.54
CA ARG A 281 10.09 -5.44 -12.87
C ARG A 281 10.26 -4.24 -11.92
N ALA A 282 9.24 -3.41 -11.81
CA ALA A 282 9.14 -2.34 -10.83
C ALA A 282 8.99 -2.92 -9.41
N LYS A 283 8.91 -2.03 -8.43
CA LYS A 283 8.93 -2.38 -7.01
C LYS A 283 7.73 -3.27 -6.64
N VAL A 284 8.00 -4.37 -5.94
CA VAL A 284 7.00 -5.16 -5.22
C VAL A 284 7.18 -4.94 -3.72
N LEU A 285 6.08 -4.62 -3.04
CA LEU A 285 6.00 -4.40 -1.61
C LEU A 285 5.08 -5.46 -1.01
N ILE A 286 5.52 -6.19 0.00
CA ILE A 286 4.73 -7.19 0.71
C ILE A 286 4.74 -6.83 2.19
N THR A 287 3.59 -6.55 2.77
CA THR A 287 3.41 -6.25 4.19
C THR A 287 2.84 -7.50 4.85
N HIS A 288 3.56 -8.06 5.80
CA HIS A 288 3.14 -9.23 6.58
C HIS A 288 2.80 -8.79 7.99
N SER A 289 1.51 -8.77 8.31
CA SER A 289 0.99 -8.36 9.61
C SER A 289 0.86 -9.57 10.53
N LEU A 290 1.50 -9.50 11.70
CA LEU A 290 1.48 -10.57 12.70
C LEU A 290 0.42 -10.28 13.77
N LEU A 291 -0.38 -11.28 14.12
CA LEU A 291 -1.36 -11.17 15.21
C LEU A 291 -0.64 -11.07 16.57
N ARG A 292 -1.20 -10.24 17.46
CA ARG A 292 -0.56 -9.70 18.69
C ARG A 292 -0.01 -10.72 19.70
N GLU A 293 -0.40 -11.98 19.63
CA GLU A 293 -0.10 -12.96 20.68
C GLU A 293 1.23 -13.69 20.50
N HIS A 294 1.92 -13.48 19.38
CA HIS A 294 3.16 -14.17 19.07
C HIS A 294 4.36 -13.25 19.11
N THR A 295 5.47 -13.74 19.67
CA THR A 295 6.77 -13.07 19.51
C THR A 295 7.04 -12.97 18.01
N PRO A 296 7.38 -11.78 17.48
CA PRO A 296 7.48 -11.56 16.05
C PRO A 296 8.40 -12.62 15.44
N LYS A 297 7.80 -13.53 14.67
CA LYS A 297 8.52 -14.64 14.07
C LYS A 297 9.11 -14.10 12.79
N LEU A 298 10.40 -13.78 12.85
CA LEU A 298 11.12 -13.34 11.68
C LEU A 298 11.02 -14.40 10.57
N PRO A 299 10.93 -13.96 9.31
CA PRO A 299 10.97 -14.87 8.17
C PRO A 299 12.24 -15.72 8.23
N SER A 300 12.10 -17.00 7.93
CA SER A 300 13.21 -17.91 7.80
C SER A 300 13.95 -17.64 6.49
N LEU A 301 15.05 -16.89 6.58
CA LEU A 301 15.94 -16.68 5.45
C LEU A 301 16.45 -18.00 4.87
N ALA A 302 16.65 -19.03 5.69
CA ALA A 302 16.98 -20.37 5.21
C ALA A 302 15.92 -20.96 4.28
N LYS A 303 14.62 -20.77 4.56
CA LYS A 303 13.54 -21.21 3.66
C LYS A 303 13.52 -20.40 2.36
N LEU A 304 13.77 -19.09 2.43
CA LEU A 304 13.92 -18.26 1.23
C LEU A 304 15.14 -18.63 0.38
N ALA A 305 16.20 -19.16 1.01
CA ALA A 305 17.44 -19.54 0.34
C ALA A 305 17.28 -20.68 -0.67
N VAL A 306 16.22 -21.49 -0.52
CA VAL A 306 15.91 -22.60 -1.43
C VAL A 306 15.50 -22.11 -2.81
N TYR A 307 14.99 -20.88 -2.91
CA TYR A 307 14.59 -20.28 -4.17
C TYR A 307 15.81 -19.71 -4.91
N GLY A 308 15.86 -19.95 -6.22
CA GLY A 308 16.87 -19.34 -7.09
C GLY A 308 16.78 -17.82 -7.02
N THR A 309 17.92 -17.13 -7.06
CA THR A 309 17.92 -15.67 -6.98
C THR A 309 19.11 -15.01 -7.67
N SER A 310 18.90 -13.77 -8.10
CA SER A 310 19.92 -12.88 -8.66
C SER A 310 20.29 -11.72 -7.72
N LEU A 311 20.02 -11.89 -6.42
CA LEU A 311 20.28 -10.88 -5.39
C LEU A 311 21.73 -10.41 -5.37
N ASN A 312 21.90 -9.10 -5.55
CA ASN A 312 23.17 -8.38 -5.38
C ASN A 312 23.19 -7.55 -4.09
N THR A 313 22.03 -7.11 -3.63
CA THR A 313 21.87 -6.23 -2.49
C THR A 313 20.88 -6.82 -1.51
N LEU A 314 21.33 -7.03 -0.27
CA LEU A 314 20.48 -7.42 0.84
C LEU A 314 20.46 -6.29 1.87
N THR A 315 19.27 -5.80 2.21
CA THR A 315 19.08 -4.82 3.28
C THR A 315 18.24 -5.42 4.39
N LEU A 316 18.79 -5.45 5.60
CA LEU A 316 18.13 -5.93 6.81
C LEU A 316 17.94 -4.78 7.78
N HIS A 317 16.70 -4.35 7.94
CA HIS A 317 16.32 -3.24 8.79
C HIS A 317 15.37 -3.74 9.89
N LEU A 318 15.95 -4.55 10.79
CA LEU A 318 15.21 -5.34 11.78
C LEU A 318 15.83 -5.07 13.15
N PRO A 319 15.03 -4.96 14.23
CA PRO A 319 15.56 -4.87 15.59
C PRO A 319 16.28 -6.15 16.01
N ILE A 320 15.74 -7.31 15.58
CA ILE A 320 16.27 -8.65 15.82
C ILE A 320 16.58 -9.28 14.48
N LEU A 321 17.80 -9.82 14.30
CA LEU A 321 18.15 -10.56 13.10
C LEU A 321 17.75 -12.04 13.23
N PRO A 322 17.51 -12.74 12.11
CA PRO A 322 17.36 -14.19 12.09
C PRO A 322 18.54 -14.89 12.79
N ASP A 323 18.32 -16.12 13.26
CA ASP A 323 19.38 -16.88 13.92
C ASP A 323 20.58 -17.14 12.99
N THR A 324 21.75 -17.38 13.59
CA THR A 324 23.01 -17.54 12.86
C THR A 324 22.95 -18.68 11.84
N THR A 325 22.25 -19.79 12.14
CA THR A 325 22.12 -20.93 11.23
C THR A 325 21.30 -20.55 10.00
N SER A 326 20.21 -19.82 10.20
CA SER A 326 19.38 -19.28 9.12
C SER A 326 20.16 -18.30 8.24
N LEU A 327 20.92 -17.38 8.85
CA LEU A 327 21.81 -16.45 8.14
C LEU A 327 22.87 -17.18 7.31
N VAL A 328 23.57 -18.15 7.90
CA VAL A 328 24.61 -18.94 7.21
C VAL A 328 24.03 -19.68 6.01
N THR A 329 22.87 -20.31 6.17
CA THR A 329 22.19 -21.07 5.10
C THR A 329 21.77 -20.17 3.94
N ALA A 330 21.26 -18.97 4.24
CA ALA A 330 20.87 -18.01 3.21
C ALA A 330 22.09 -17.42 2.49
N LEU A 331 23.09 -16.96 3.25
CA LEU A 331 24.28 -16.28 2.70
C LEU A 331 25.24 -17.23 1.97
N SER A 332 25.17 -18.54 2.24
CA SER A 332 25.87 -19.57 1.44
C SER A 332 25.21 -19.79 0.07
N SER A 333 23.89 -19.69 0.01
CA SER A 333 23.11 -19.86 -1.22
C SER A 333 23.17 -18.60 -2.11
N TRP A 334 23.17 -17.42 -1.50
CA TRP A 334 23.14 -16.13 -2.21
C TRP A 334 24.53 -15.59 -2.56
N THR A 335 25.29 -16.38 -3.32
CA THR A 335 26.70 -16.10 -3.64
C THR A 335 26.96 -14.84 -4.47
N LEU A 336 25.90 -14.24 -5.05
CA LEU A 336 25.97 -13.03 -5.87
C LEU A 336 25.90 -11.73 -5.07
N ILE A 337 25.60 -11.80 -3.77
CA ILE A 337 25.50 -10.61 -2.92
C ILE A 337 26.84 -9.87 -2.92
N SER A 338 26.78 -8.62 -3.34
CA SER A 338 27.92 -7.71 -3.42
C SER A 338 27.81 -6.57 -2.40
N GLN A 339 26.60 -6.30 -1.92
CA GLN A 339 26.31 -5.30 -0.90
C GLN A 339 25.36 -5.84 0.17
N ILE A 340 25.74 -5.68 1.44
CA ILE A 340 24.86 -5.90 2.59
C ILE A 340 24.68 -4.57 3.31
N CYS A 341 23.42 -4.19 3.54
CA CYS A 341 23.04 -3.07 4.38
C CYS A 341 22.32 -3.60 5.61
N VAL A 342 22.68 -3.12 6.80
CA VAL A 342 22.09 -3.61 8.05
C VAL A 342 21.93 -2.49 9.08
N SER A 343 20.72 -2.39 9.61
CA SER A 343 20.30 -1.43 10.62
C SER A 343 19.56 -2.20 11.72
N THR A 344 20.26 -2.50 12.80
CA THR A 344 19.84 -3.43 13.87
C THR A 344 20.50 -3.07 15.21
N GLU A 345 20.13 -3.75 16.30
CA GLU A 345 20.85 -3.67 17.57
C GLU A 345 22.28 -4.25 17.52
N GLU A 346 23.21 -3.69 18.31
CA GLU A 346 24.63 -4.08 18.35
C GLU A 346 24.86 -5.59 18.53
N ARG A 347 24.17 -6.21 19.49
CA ARG A 347 24.31 -7.66 19.76
C ARG A 347 23.81 -8.51 18.59
N GLN A 348 22.85 -8.03 17.83
CA GLN A 348 22.31 -8.74 16.67
C GLN A 348 23.25 -8.58 15.48
N PHE A 349 23.88 -7.42 15.32
CA PHE A 349 24.90 -7.23 14.30
C PHE A 349 26.09 -8.17 14.47
N ASP A 350 26.51 -8.44 15.71
CA ASP A 350 27.54 -9.44 15.99
C ASP A 350 27.17 -10.84 15.46
N LYS A 351 25.88 -11.23 15.51
CA LYS A 351 25.42 -12.52 14.94
C LYS A 351 25.64 -12.57 13.42
N LEU A 352 25.39 -11.47 12.71
CA LEU A 352 25.66 -11.37 11.28
C LEU A 352 27.15 -11.50 10.98
N LEU A 353 28.01 -10.85 11.78
CA LEU A 353 29.46 -10.97 11.62
C LEU A 353 29.94 -12.40 11.87
N ILE A 354 29.39 -13.09 12.87
CA ILE A 354 29.68 -14.51 13.14
C ILE A 354 29.24 -15.37 11.96
N ALA A 355 28.04 -15.15 11.42
CA ALA A 355 27.55 -15.90 10.26
C ALA A 355 28.50 -15.75 9.06
N LEU A 356 28.91 -14.52 8.72
CA LEU A 356 29.81 -14.25 7.59
C LEU A 356 31.24 -14.78 7.76
N GLU A 357 31.65 -15.12 8.98
CA GLU A 357 32.95 -15.74 9.29
C GLU A 357 32.96 -17.27 9.24
N THR A 358 31.79 -17.88 9.05
CA THR A 358 31.66 -19.33 8.95
C THR A 358 32.59 -19.89 7.86
N PRO A 359 33.23 -21.05 8.08
CA PRO A 359 34.11 -21.67 7.08
C PRO A 359 33.43 -21.79 5.71
N GLY A 360 34.18 -21.54 4.63
CA GLY A 360 33.67 -21.65 3.25
C GLY A 360 33.39 -20.31 2.55
N THR A 361 33.86 -19.19 3.10
CA THR A 361 33.79 -17.84 2.49
C THR A 361 32.39 -17.48 1.99
N LEU A 362 31.49 -17.16 2.92
CA LEU A 362 30.14 -16.71 2.56
C LEU A 362 30.19 -15.36 1.82
N CYS A 363 29.31 -15.24 0.81
CA CYS A 363 29.22 -14.07 -0.07
C CYS A 363 30.60 -13.62 -0.57
N PRO A 364 31.27 -14.40 -1.43
CA PRO A 364 32.63 -14.09 -1.90
C PRO A 364 32.70 -12.78 -2.71
N LYS A 365 31.56 -12.33 -3.26
CA LYS A 365 31.45 -11.05 -4.00
C LYS A 365 31.13 -9.84 -3.12
N LEU A 366 30.92 -10.03 -1.82
CA LEU A 366 30.61 -8.96 -0.88
C LEU A 366 31.77 -7.98 -0.82
N HIS A 367 31.57 -6.78 -1.35
CA HIS A 367 32.54 -5.70 -1.37
C HIS A 367 32.11 -4.51 -0.53
N THR A 368 30.80 -4.30 -0.32
CA THR A 368 30.27 -3.19 0.48
C THR A 368 29.49 -3.71 1.68
N LEU A 369 29.90 -3.32 2.89
CA LEU A 369 29.11 -3.49 4.11
C LEU A 369 28.66 -2.13 4.62
N ASN A 370 27.35 -1.91 4.70
CA ASN A 370 26.77 -0.69 5.20
C ASN A 370 26.03 -0.96 6.52
N CYS A 371 26.63 -0.56 7.63
CA CYS A 371 26.07 -0.65 8.97
C CYS A 371 25.67 0.73 9.54
N THR A 372 25.30 1.68 8.66
CA THR A 372 24.78 3.00 9.09
C THR A 372 23.55 2.82 9.98
N GLY A 373 23.54 3.47 11.14
CA GLY A 373 22.50 3.33 12.16
C GLY A 373 22.71 2.17 13.15
N THR A 374 23.71 1.30 12.94
CA THR A 374 24.03 0.16 13.81
C THR A 374 25.29 0.46 14.63
N ARG A 375 25.20 0.36 15.96
CA ARG A 375 26.39 0.40 16.83
C ARG A 375 27.11 -0.95 16.81
N PHE A 376 28.43 -0.93 16.90
CA PHE A 376 29.21 -2.16 16.93
C PHE A 376 30.58 -1.99 17.60
N SER A 377 31.08 -3.11 18.14
CA SER A 377 32.44 -3.21 18.68
C SER A 377 33.49 -3.09 17.56
N SER A 378 34.35 -2.07 17.65
CA SER A 378 35.42 -1.88 16.67
C SER A 378 36.42 -3.04 16.67
N THR A 379 36.70 -3.64 17.83
CA THR A 379 37.54 -4.84 17.93
C THR A 379 36.93 -6.01 17.17
N ARG A 380 35.63 -6.25 17.33
CA ARG A 380 34.92 -7.35 16.66
C ARG A 380 34.87 -7.15 15.15
N MET A 381 34.59 -5.93 14.69
CA MET A 381 34.62 -5.57 13.26
C MET A 381 36.02 -5.73 12.67
N LYS A 382 37.08 -5.29 13.37
CA LYS A 382 38.46 -5.45 12.92
C LYS A 382 38.82 -6.91 12.68
N TYR A 383 38.41 -7.80 13.60
CA TYR A 383 38.61 -9.25 13.44
C TYR A 383 37.91 -9.78 12.19
N PHE A 384 36.65 -9.40 11.96
CA PHE A 384 35.89 -9.76 10.77
C PHE A 384 36.58 -9.31 9.47
N LEU A 385 36.98 -8.05 9.41
CA LEU A 385 37.66 -7.48 8.24
C LEU A 385 39.00 -8.17 7.96
N GLN A 386 39.77 -8.48 9.01
CA GLN A 386 41.02 -9.21 8.89
C GLN A 386 40.78 -10.64 8.39
N SER A 387 39.80 -11.35 8.95
CA SER A 387 39.41 -12.69 8.51
C SER A 387 39.07 -12.71 7.02
N ARG A 388 38.27 -11.76 6.54
CA ARG A 388 37.95 -11.66 5.10
C ARG A 388 39.18 -11.36 4.24
N LYS A 389 40.08 -10.49 4.70
CA LYS A 389 41.35 -10.19 4.01
C LYS A 389 42.24 -11.43 3.91
N ASP A 390 42.37 -12.20 4.99
CA ASP A 390 43.15 -13.43 5.05
C ASP A 390 42.57 -14.51 4.13
N ASN A 391 41.23 -14.56 4.01
CA ASN A 391 40.52 -15.42 3.06
C ASN A 391 40.47 -14.87 1.61
N ARG A 392 41.25 -13.83 1.29
CA ARG A 392 41.34 -13.21 -0.05
C ARG A 392 40.02 -12.69 -0.62
N VAL A 393 39.08 -12.33 0.25
CA VAL A 393 37.80 -11.67 -0.11
C VAL A 393 37.58 -10.38 0.68
N PRO A 394 38.55 -9.44 0.68
CA PRO A 394 38.46 -8.22 1.47
C PRO A 394 37.27 -7.35 1.04
N LEU A 395 36.65 -6.68 2.00
CA LEU A 395 35.71 -5.60 1.68
C LEU A 395 36.44 -4.45 1.00
N GLN A 396 35.76 -3.80 0.06
CA GLN A 396 36.25 -2.59 -0.62
C GLN A 396 35.74 -1.33 0.07
N GLU A 397 34.55 -1.40 0.67
CA GLU A 397 33.85 -0.27 1.24
C GLU A 397 33.15 -0.65 2.56
N LEU A 398 33.35 0.16 3.59
CA LEU A 398 32.65 0.06 4.87
C LEU A 398 31.98 1.41 5.17
N LYS A 399 30.67 1.38 5.38
CA LYS A 399 29.86 2.56 5.70
C LYS A 399 29.28 2.44 7.11
N PHE A 400 29.44 3.48 7.92
CA PHE A 400 28.93 3.47 9.29
C PHE A 400 28.61 4.90 9.78
N THR A 401 27.86 4.99 10.88
CA THR A 401 27.56 6.27 11.53
C THR A 401 28.74 6.70 12.41
N LYS A 402 29.13 7.97 12.37
CA LYS A 402 30.20 8.52 13.21
C LYS A 402 29.87 8.31 14.70
N GLY A 403 30.86 7.81 15.44
CA GLY A 403 30.72 7.47 16.87
C GLY A 403 30.00 6.15 17.17
N PHE A 404 29.61 5.36 16.15
CA PHE A 404 28.98 4.05 16.36
C PHE A 404 29.98 2.89 16.32
N ALA A 405 31.24 3.19 15.99
CA ALA A 405 32.35 2.24 15.91
C ALA A 405 33.40 2.54 17.00
N GLU A 406 33.04 2.37 18.26
CA GLU A 406 33.91 2.68 19.40
C GLU A 406 34.82 1.50 19.80
N PRO A 407 36.00 1.76 20.38
CA PRO A 407 36.62 3.08 20.57
C PRO A 407 37.46 3.58 19.37
N ASN A 408 37.74 2.75 18.34
CA ASN A 408 38.74 3.12 17.32
C ASN A 408 38.38 2.69 15.89
N ALA A 409 37.62 3.54 15.19
CA ALA A 409 37.30 3.38 13.77
C ALA A 409 38.51 3.56 12.83
N ALA A 410 39.51 4.36 13.22
CA ALA A 410 40.70 4.62 12.39
C ALA A 410 41.53 3.34 12.13
N SER A 411 41.36 2.31 12.96
CA SER A 411 42.00 1.01 12.79
C SER A 411 41.54 0.25 11.53
N PHE A 412 40.40 0.61 10.93
CA PHE A 412 39.86 -0.05 9.74
C PHE A 412 40.55 0.36 8.44
N SER A 413 41.23 1.51 8.40
CA SER A 413 41.80 2.07 7.16
C SER A 413 42.90 1.21 6.53
N SER A 414 43.50 0.31 7.30
CA SER A 414 44.50 -0.66 6.81
C SER A 414 43.87 -1.96 6.27
N LEU A 415 42.57 -2.17 6.49
CA LEU A 415 41.82 -3.37 6.15
C LEU A 415 40.81 -3.13 5.03
N VAL A 416 40.24 -1.92 4.94
CA VAL A 416 39.24 -1.54 3.94
C VAL A 416 39.69 -0.26 3.23
N PRO A 417 39.77 -0.24 1.88
CA PRO A 417 40.21 0.93 1.12
C PRO A 417 39.33 2.17 1.30
N THR A 418 38.01 1.97 1.35
CA THR A 418 37.04 3.08 1.42
C THR A 418 36.25 3.01 2.73
N LEU A 419 36.44 4.01 3.58
CA LEU A 419 35.64 4.21 4.79
C LEU A 419 34.75 5.43 4.60
N ILE A 420 33.44 5.26 4.81
CA ILE A 420 32.47 6.37 4.75
C ILE A 420 31.79 6.49 6.11
N GLU A 421 32.06 7.61 6.79
CA GLU A 421 31.41 7.98 8.03
C GLU A 421 30.25 8.94 7.76
N TYR A 422 29.04 8.55 8.14
CA TYR A 422 27.86 9.41 8.08
C TYR A 422 27.67 10.16 9.39
N ASP A 423 27.35 11.46 9.31
CA ASP A 423 26.95 12.24 10.47
C ASP A 423 25.67 11.64 11.09
N PRO A 424 25.59 11.42 12.41
CA PRO A 424 24.37 10.96 13.07
C PRO A 424 23.13 11.80 12.72
N ALA A 425 23.27 13.11 12.57
CA ALA A 425 22.19 14.01 12.19
C ALA A 425 21.70 13.83 10.75
N LEU A 426 22.55 13.28 9.87
CA LEU A 426 22.24 12.98 8.47
C LEU A 426 22.01 11.50 8.22
N SER A 427 22.35 10.64 9.17
CA SER A 427 22.12 9.21 9.10
C SER A 427 20.62 9.00 9.06
N LYS A 428 20.09 8.72 7.86
CA LYS A 428 18.70 8.33 7.66
C LYS A 428 18.54 6.94 8.25
N CYS A 429 18.41 6.83 9.58
CA CYS A 429 17.91 5.61 10.19
C CYS A 429 16.50 5.45 9.62
N GLY A 430 16.18 4.31 9.00
CA GLY A 430 14.83 4.05 8.50
C GLY A 430 13.81 3.90 9.63
N PHE A 431 14.24 3.96 10.88
CA PHE A 431 13.42 3.74 12.08
C PHE A 431 12.63 5.00 12.43
N THR A 432 11.35 5.04 12.05
CA THR A 432 10.35 5.88 12.71
C THR A 432 9.77 5.11 13.89
N HIS A 433 10.48 5.02 15.01
CA HIS A 433 9.98 4.32 16.20
C HIS A 433 9.57 5.33 17.31
N PRO A 434 8.33 5.27 17.84
CA PRO A 434 7.91 6.07 18.99
C PRO A 434 8.57 5.74 20.34
N SER A 435 9.08 4.51 20.55
CA SER A 435 9.67 4.10 21.84
C SER A 435 11.17 4.40 21.96
N ILE A 436 11.86 4.56 20.82
CA ILE A 436 13.19 5.20 20.79
C ILE A 436 12.98 6.71 20.70
N ARG A 437 12.74 7.37 21.85
CA ARG A 437 12.81 8.83 21.96
C ARG A 437 14.23 9.31 21.63
N GLY A 438 14.58 9.42 20.35
CA GLY A 438 15.92 9.84 19.94
C GLY A 438 16.28 9.83 18.45
N CYS A 439 15.66 9.00 17.58
CA CYS A 439 16.02 9.02 16.15
C CYS A 439 15.26 10.14 15.41
N ARG A 440 15.88 11.32 15.26
CA ARG A 440 15.35 12.48 14.49
C ARG A 440 15.73 12.39 13.01
N CYS A 441 15.34 11.32 12.33
CA CYS A 441 15.71 11.09 10.95
C CYS A 441 14.49 11.33 10.05
N ASN A 442 14.49 12.44 9.29
CA ASN A 442 13.46 12.75 8.30
C ASN A 442 13.56 11.79 7.10
N LEU A 443 12.58 10.90 6.93
CA LEU A 443 12.35 10.19 5.67
C LEU A 443 11.42 11.04 4.81
N GLY A 444 11.97 11.65 3.76
CA GLY A 444 11.19 12.27 2.69
C GLY A 444 10.62 11.20 1.76
N THR A 445 9.32 11.33 1.49
CA THR A 445 8.55 10.76 0.39
C THR A 445 9.22 10.92 -0.97
#